data_AF-A0AAV1Z9H2-F1
#
_entry.id   AF-A0AAV1Z9H2-F1
#
_cell.length_a   1.000
_cell.length_b   1.000
_cell.length_c   1.000
_cell.angle_alpha   90.00
_cell.angle_beta   90.00
_cell.angle_gamma   90.00
#
_symmetry.space_group_name_H-M   'P 1'
#
loop_
_entity.id
_entity.type
_entity.pdbx_description
1 polymer ?
#
loop_
_entity_poly.entity_id
_entity_poly.type
_entity_poly.pdbx_seq_one_letter_code
_entity_poly.pdbx_strand_id
1 'polypeptide(L)'
;RYVVVHEVGHALGLNHEQSRLDRDRHVRVLWRNIALGGRPQFWRGLDNAHGVDYDLTSIMHYHPQAFSSRMFEKNTVVSRNP
;
A
#
# COMPACT_ATOMS: atom_id res chain seq x y z
N ARG A 1 -1.57 -10.36 10.55
CA ARG A 1 -2.41 -11.35 11.27
C ARG A 1 -3.88 -11.35 10.78
N TYR A 2 -4.19 -10.90 9.56
CA TYR A 2 -5.54 -10.96 8.99
C TYR A 2 -5.52 -11.23 7.47
N VAL A 3 -4.70 -12.19 7.04
CA VAL A 3 -4.53 -12.51 5.60
C VAL A 3 -5.85 -12.97 4.99
N VAL A 4 -6.62 -13.81 5.68
CA VAL A 4 -7.92 -14.30 5.16
C VAL A 4 -8.86 -13.15 4.80
N VAL A 5 -8.96 -12.13 5.65
CA VAL A 5 -9.86 -11.00 5.40
C VAL A 5 -9.34 -10.11 4.27
N HIS A 6 -8.02 -9.95 4.15
CA HIS A 6 -7.38 -9.25 3.03
C HIS A 6 -7.72 -9.91 1.68
N GLU A 7 -7.56 -11.24 1.60
CA GLU A 7 -7.88 -11.98 0.36
C GLU A 7 -9.38 -11.98 0.05
N VAL A 8 -10.24 -12.04 1.07
CA VAL A 8 -11.68 -11.85 0.87
C VAL A 8 -11.98 -10.44 0.33
N GLY A 9 -11.28 -9.41 0.80
CA GLY A 9 -11.37 -8.05 0.25
C GLY A 9 -11.04 -8.02 -1.25
N HIS A 10 -9.95 -8.67 -1.66
CA HIS A 10 -9.62 -8.82 -3.08
C HIS A 10 -10.71 -9.57 -3.86
N ALA A 11 -11.27 -10.65 -3.31
CA ALA A 11 -12.35 -11.40 -3.96
C ALA A 11 -13.64 -10.56 -4.13
N LEU A 12 -13.85 -9.56 -3.28
CA LEU A 12 -14.95 -8.59 -3.37
C LEU A 12 -14.63 -7.40 -4.30
N GLY A 13 -13.43 -7.37 -4.90
CA GLY A 13 -13.01 -6.32 -5.83
C GLY A 13 -12.26 -5.15 -5.19
N LEU A 14 -11.84 -5.26 -3.92
CA LEU A 14 -11.05 -4.21 -3.28
C LEU A 14 -9.59 -4.27 -3.76
N ASN A 15 -9.10 -3.13 -4.20
CA ASN A 15 -7.69 -2.91 -4.51
C ASN A 15 -6.90 -2.49 -3.27
N HIS A 16 -5.58 -2.56 -3.35
CA HIS A 16 -4.74 -2.15 -2.24
C HIS A 16 -4.88 -0.65 -1.92
N GLU A 17 -4.88 -0.30 -0.65
CA GLU A 17 -5.02 1.09 -0.21
C GLU A 17 -3.87 1.95 -0.75
N GLN A 18 -2.63 1.44 -0.68
CA GLN A 18 -1.44 2.14 -1.17
C GLN A 18 -1.33 2.17 -2.70
N SER A 19 -2.24 1.58 -3.46
CA SER A 19 -2.30 1.74 -4.91
C SER A 19 -3.37 2.74 -5.35
N ARG A 20 -4.15 3.33 -4.45
CA ARG A 20 -5.13 4.38 -4.80
C ARG A 20 -4.49 5.53 -5.57
N LEU A 21 -5.28 6.15 -6.44
CA LEU A 21 -4.84 7.31 -7.23
C LEU A 21 -4.44 8.51 -6.34
N ASP A 22 -5.14 8.71 -5.22
CA ASP A 22 -4.93 9.81 -4.27
C ASP A 22 -3.87 9.54 -3.19
N ARG A 23 -3.26 8.34 -3.16
CA ARG A 23 -2.34 7.92 -2.10
C ARG A 23 -1.22 8.93 -1.79
N ASP A 24 -0.75 9.66 -2.79
CA ASP A 24 0.42 10.52 -2.66
C ASP A 24 0.10 11.77 -1.82
N ARG A 25 -1.18 11.99 -1.46
CA ARG A 25 -1.63 12.95 -0.44
C ARG A 25 -1.43 12.44 0.99
N HIS A 26 -1.45 11.13 1.20
CA HIS A 26 -1.46 10.49 2.53
C HIS A 26 -0.13 9.80 2.86
N VAL A 27 0.49 9.18 1.87
CA VAL A 27 1.73 8.41 2.02
C VAL A 27 2.80 8.84 1.02
N ARG A 28 4.03 8.42 1.28
CA ARG A 28 5.17 8.54 0.37
C ARG A 28 5.79 7.16 0.15
N VAL A 29 5.89 6.77 -1.13
CA VAL A 29 6.61 5.58 -1.56
C VAL A 29 8.11 5.87 -1.62
N LEU A 30 8.91 5.10 -0.89
CA LEU A 30 10.35 5.20 -0.82
C LEU A 30 10.99 4.29 -1.89
N TRP A 31 10.93 4.70 -3.15
CA TRP A 31 11.34 3.90 -4.31
C TRP A 31 12.77 3.32 -4.25
N ARG A 32 13.68 3.98 -3.54
CA ARG A 32 15.06 3.52 -3.33
C ARG A 32 15.16 2.33 -2.38
N ASN A 33 14.15 2.12 -1.55
CA ASN A 33 14.10 1.04 -0.56
C ASN A 33 13.35 -0.19 -1.09
N ILE A 34 12.75 -0.13 -2.29
CA ILE A 34 12.00 -1.23 -2.89
C ILE A 34 12.94 -2.08 -3.75
N ALA A 35 12.89 -3.40 -3.61
CA ALA A 35 13.59 -4.32 -4.50
C ALA A 35 13.17 -4.09 -5.96
N LEU A 36 14.09 -4.22 -6.93
CA LEU A 36 13.80 -3.86 -8.33
C LEU A 36 12.53 -4.55 -8.88
N GLY A 37 12.36 -5.86 -8.62
CA GLY A 37 11.17 -6.62 -9.02
C GLY A 37 9.90 -6.29 -8.24
N GLY A 38 10.00 -5.58 -7.11
CA GLY A 38 8.86 -5.17 -6.28
C GLY A 38 8.25 -3.82 -6.68
N ARG A 39 8.90 -3.03 -7.53
CA ARG A 39 8.41 -1.69 -7.92
C ARG A 39 7.00 -1.68 -8.54
N PRO A 40 6.62 -2.64 -9.40
CA PRO A 40 5.26 -2.68 -9.96
C PRO A 40 4.16 -2.80 -8.91
N GLN A 41 4.45 -3.37 -7.74
CA GLN A 41 3.49 -3.52 -6.62
C GLN A 41 3.07 -2.20 -5.98
N PHE A 42 3.76 -1.10 -6.32
CA PHE A 42 3.46 0.25 -5.86
C PHE A 42 3.04 1.16 -7.01
N TRP A 43 2.62 0.63 -8.16
CA TRP A 43 2.00 1.48 -9.17
C TRP A 43 0.60 1.91 -8.72
N ARG A 44 0.21 3.12 -9.11
CA ARG A 44 -1.14 3.62 -8.81
C ARG A 44 -2.12 2.95 -9.77
N GLY A 45 -3.26 2.52 -9.24
CA GLY A 45 -4.43 2.16 -10.02
C GLY A 45 -5.17 3.40 -10.52
N LEU A 46 -6.30 3.14 -11.18
CA LEU A 46 -7.21 4.19 -11.67
C LEU A 46 -8.35 4.49 -10.70
N ASP A 47 -8.52 3.63 -9.69
CA ASP A 47 -9.64 3.73 -8.77
C ASP A 47 -9.36 4.72 -7.63
N ASN A 48 -10.41 5.47 -7.29
CA ASN A 48 -10.55 6.14 -6.01
C ASN A 48 -11.46 5.29 -5.13
N ALA A 49 -11.39 5.46 -3.81
CA ALA A 49 -12.04 4.55 -2.86
C ALA A 49 -13.56 4.72 -2.71
N HIS A 50 -14.30 4.77 -3.82
CA HIS A 50 -15.76 4.62 -3.82
C HIS A 50 -16.51 5.51 -2.80
N GLY A 51 -15.99 6.71 -2.51
CA GLY A 51 -16.58 7.65 -1.55
C GLY A 51 -16.06 7.56 -0.11
N VAL A 52 -15.04 6.75 0.18
CA VAL A 52 -14.38 6.69 1.50
C VAL A 52 -13.01 7.37 1.52
N ASP A 53 -12.66 7.91 2.69
CA ASP A 53 -11.35 8.52 2.93
C ASP A 53 -10.22 7.48 2.91
N TYR A 54 -8.98 7.95 2.79
CA TYR A 54 -7.80 7.09 2.86
C TYR A 54 -7.55 6.63 4.30
N ASP A 55 -7.46 5.31 4.49
CA ASP A 55 -7.22 4.71 5.80
C ASP A 55 -5.84 4.05 5.89
N LEU A 56 -4.92 4.65 6.65
CA LEU A 56 -3.57 4.11 6.90
C LEU A 56 -3.58 2.76 7.62
N THR A 57 -4.68 2.43 8.31
CA THR A 57 -4.88 1.17 9.05
C THR A 57 -5.74 0.16 8.29
N SER A 58 -6.14 0.50 7.05
CA SER A 58 -6.93 -0.37 6.17
C SER A 58 -6.29 -1.74 6.09
N ILE A 59 -7.12 -2.77 6.16
CA ILE A 59 -6.66 -4.15 5.99
C ILE A 59 -6.07 -4.39 4.60
N MET A 60 -6.43 -3.55 3.62
CA MET A 60 -5.90 -3.57 2.24
C MET A 60 -4.61 -2.75 2.09
N HIS A 61 -4.13 -2.10 3.14
CA HIS A 61 -2.89 -1.34 3.11
C HIS A 61 -1.69 -2.24 3.34
N TYR A 62 -0.67 -2.12 2.50
CA TYR A 62 0.59 -2.83 2.72
C TYR A 62 1.29 -2.43 4.00
N HIS A 63 1.96 -3.43 4.59
CA HIS A 63 2.90 -3.22 5.67
C HIS A 63 4.00 -2.22 5.23
N PRO A 64 4.50 -1.35 6.12
CA PRO A 64 5.49 -0.33 5.79
C PRO A 64 6.77 -0.86 5.14
N GLN A 65 7.09 -2.15 5.30
CA GLN A 65 8.30 -2.81 4.81
C GLN A 65 8.03 -3.77 3.63
N ALA A 66 6.83 -3.79 3.06
CA ALA A 66 6.49 -4.68 1.96
C ALA A 66 7.45 -4.48 0.78
N PHE A 67 7.93 -5.57 0.19
CA PHE A 67 8.87 -5.59 -0.95
C PHE A 67 10.17 -4.79 -0.73
N SER A 68 10.56 -4.59 0.52
CA SER A 68 11.81 -3.91 0.85
C SER A 68 13.03 -4.65 0.30
N SER A 69 14.00 -3.90 -0.22
CA SER A 69 15.31 -4.42 -0.64
C SER A 69 16.16 -4.87 0.55
N ARG A 70 15.78 -4.49 1.77
CA ARG A 70 16.37 -4.92 3.05
C ARG A 70 15.26 -5.13 4.06
N MET A 71 14.76 -6.38 4.13
CA MET A 71 13.68 -6.74 5.04
C MET A 71 14.05 -6.37 6.49
N PHE A 72 13.04 -5.92 7.25
CA PHE A 72 13.15 -5.49 8.65
C PHE A 72 13.98 -4.22 8.92
N GLU A 73 14.74 -3.70 7.95
CA GLU A 73 15.56 -2.49 8.13
C GLU A 73 14.92 -1.24 7.51
N LYS A 74 14.27 -1.38 6.36
CA LYS A 74 13.85 -0.24 5.53
C LYS A 74 12.37 -0.28 5.21
N ASN A 75 11.69 0.82 5.52
CA ASN A 75 10.33 1.04 5.06
C ASN A 75 10.33 1.38 3.56
N THR A 76 9.32 0.90 2.85
CA THR A 76 8.99 1.20 1.46
C THR A 76 7.83 2.19 1.36
N VAL A 77 7.00 2.31 2.39
CA VAL A 77 5.93 3.30 2.49
C VAL A 77 5.95 3.97 3.86
N VAL A 78 5.77 5.29 3.90
CA VAL A 78 5.66 6.09 5.14
C VAL A 78 4.49 7.07 5.03
N SER A 79 3.82 7.37 6.14
CA SER A 79 2.80 8.43 6.18
C SER A 79 3.44 9.80 5.97
N ARG A 80 2.68 10.74 5.39
CA ARG A 80 3.12 12.14 5.23
C ARG A 80 2.94 12.97 6.48
N ASN A 81 1.88 12.70 7.24
CA ASN A 81 1.60 13.30 8.53
C ASN A 81 1.51 12.17 9.57
N PRO A 82 2.47 12.05 10.49
CA PRO A 82 2.41 11.09 11.58
C PRO A 82 1.34 11.46 12.61
#